data_AF-A0A534ZLC0-F1
#
_entry.id   AF-A0A534ZLC0-F1
#
_cell.length_a   1.000
_cell.length_b   1.000
_cell.length_c   1.000
_cell.angle_alpha   90.00
_cell.angle_beta   90.00
_cell.angle_gamma   90.00
#
_symmetry.space_group_name_H-M   'P 1'
#
loop_
_entity.id
_entity.type
_entity.pdbx_description
1 polymer ?
#
loop_
_entity_poly.entity_id
_entity_poly.type
_entity_poly.pdbx_seq_one_letter_code
_entity_poly.pdbx_strand_id
1 'polypeptide(L)' 'MDRDRLRAEVKELLVSGLRLDVRPADIADDAAIFGEGLGLDSIDALELVVLVEERFR' A
#
# COMPACT_ATOMS: atom_id res chain seq x y z
N MET A 1 10.38 6.67 14.23
CA MET A 1 9.11 5.92 14.12
C MET A 1 9.41 4.45 14.30
N ASP A 2 8.53 3.72 14.97
CA ASP A 2 8.62 2.26 15.04
C ASP A 2 8.35 1.67 13.63
N ARG A 3 9.11 0.64 13.22
CA ARG A 3 8.95 0.00 11.90
C ARG A 3 7.58 -0.65 11.76
N ASP A 4 7.04 -1.20 12.83
CA ASP A 4 5.75 -1.90 12.79
C ASP A 4 4.61 -0.89 12.62
N ARG A 5 4.75 0.27 13.26
CA ARG A 5 3.81 1.40 13.07
C ARG A 5 3.87 1.94 11.64
N LEU A 6 5.06 2.08 11.06
CA LEU A 6 5.22 2.53 9.68
C LEU A 6 4.61 1.52 8.69
N ARG A 7 4.81 0.21 8.92
CA ARG A 7 4.18 -0.84 8.11
C ARG A 7 2.67 -0.77 8.13
N ALA A 8 2.07 -0.60 9.31
CA ALA A 8 0.62 -0.47 9.44
C ALA A 8 0.08 0.75 8.66
N GLU A 9 0.76 1.89 8.78
CA GLU A 9 0.38 3.13 8.08
C GLU A 9 0.50 2.99 6.55
N VAL A 10 1.54 2.34 6.05
CA VAL A 10 1.70 2.06 4.62
C VAL A 10 0.63 1.09 4.11
N LYS A 11 0.30 0.03 4.86
CA LYS A 11 -0.77 -0.90 4.47
C LYS A 11 -2.13 -0.21 4.42
N GLU A 12 -2.40 0.69 5.35
CA GLU A 12 -3.63 1.49 5.36
C GLU A 12 -3.68 2.48 4.20
N LEU A 13 -2.55 3.13 3.87
CA LEU A 13 -2.42 3.98 2.69
C LEU A 13 -2.66 3.22 1.39
N LEU A 14 -2.11 2.01 1.26
CA LEU A 14 -2.30 1.15 0.08
C LEU A 14 -3.78 0.80 -0.12
N VAL A 15 -4.43 0.31 0.93
CA VAL A 15 -5.85 -0.11 0.86
C VAL A 15 -6.77 1.06 0.60
N SER A 16 -6.61 2.16 1.35
CA SER A 16 -7.49 3.32 1.22
C SER A 16 -7.23 4.11 -0.05
N GLY A 17 -5.95 4.30 -0.40
CA GLY A 17 -5.52 5.08 -1.56
C GLY A 17 -5.81 4.39 -2.88
N LEU A 18 -5.59 3.08 -2.96
CA LEU A 18 -5.81 2.29 -4.19
C LEU A 18 -7.16 1.55 -4.18
N ARG A 19 -8.01 1.81 -3.17
CA ARG A 19 -9.37 1.26 -3.02
C ARG A 19 -9.43 -0.27 -3.12
N LEU A 20 -8.45 -0.93 -2.52
CA LEU A 20 -8.34 -2.39 -2.53
C LEU A 20 -9.45 -3.01 -1.67
N ASP A 21 -10.06 -4.10 -2.16
CA ASP A 21 -11.08 -4.85 -1.43
C ASP A 21 -10.46 -5.87 -0.45
N VAL A 22 -9.47 -5.42 0.33
CA VAL A 22 -8.78 -6.21 1.36
C VAL A 22 -8.56 -5.37 2.61
N ARG A 23 -8.48 -5.99 3.79
CA ARG A 23 -8.16 -5.24 5.00
C ARG A 23 -6.64 -5.04 5.11
N PRO A 24 -6.15 -3.88 5.59
CA PRO A 24 -4.71 -3.65 5.77
C PRO A 24 -4.03 -4.75 6.61
N ALA A 25 -4.73 -5.26 7.62
CA ALA A 25 -4.23 -6.31 8.51
C ALA A 25 -4.05 -7.69 7.82
N ASP A 26 -4.73 -7.92 6.69
CA ASP A 26 -4.64 -9.18 5.95
C ASP A 26 -3.46 -9.19 4.96
N ILE A 27 -2.81 -8.04 4.74
CA ILE A 27 -1.65 -7.92 3.85
C ILE A 27 -0.39 -8.40 4.58
N ALA A 28 0.28 -9.43 4.06
CA ALA A 28 1.56 -9.89 4.60
C ALA A 28 2.68 -8.86 4.38
N ASP A 29 3.68 -8.82 5.26
CA ASP A 29 4.80 -7.85 5.16
C ASP A 29 5.70 -8.07 3.94
N ASP A 30 5.66 -9.28 3.38
CA ASP A 30 6.39 -9.74 2.21
C ASP A 30 5.47 -9.98 0.99
N ALA A 31 4.21 -9.56 1.08
CA ALA A 31 3.25 -9.70 -0.01
C ALA A 31 3.73 -8.93 -1.24
N ALA A 32 3.64 -9.58 -2.41
CA ALA A 32 3.81 -8.89 -3.68
C ALA A 32 2.70 -7.83 -3.83
N ILE A 33 3.07 -6.63 -4.24
CA ILE A 33 2.10 -5.54 -4.42
C ILE A 33 1.59 -5.54 -5.88
N PHE A 34 2.46 -5.85 -6.84
CA PHE A 34 2.12 -5.91 -8.27
C PHE A 34 1.82 -7.34 -8.73
N GLY A 35 0.98 -7.48 -9.76
CA GLY A 35 0.67 -8.78 -10.36
C GLY A 35 -0.17 -9.66 -9.44
N GLU A 36 0.21 -10.92 -9.23
CA GLU A 36 -0.60 -11.93 -8.51
C GLU A 36 -0.79 -11.67 -7.00
N GLY A 37 -0.14 -10.66 -6.43
CA GLY A 37 -0.30 -10.30 -5.02
C GLY A 37 -1.50 -9.37 -4.80
N LEU A 38 -1.26 -8.09 -4.51
CA LEU A 38 -2.34 -7.10 -4.35
C LEU A 38 -3.02 -6.69 -5.67
N GLY A 39 -2.60 -7.24 -6.81
CA GLY A 39 -3.28 -7.01 -8.08
C GLY A 39 -2.93 -5.68 -8.76
N LEU A 40 -1.96 -4.92 -8.24
CA LEU A 40 -1.67 -3.60 -8.79
C LEU A 40 -1.10 -3.69 -10.21
N ASP A 41 -1.56 -2.77 -11.05
CA ASP A 41 -1.05 -2.57 -12.40
C ASP A 41 -0.08 -1.36 -12.49
N SER A 42 0.31 -1.00 -13.71
CA SER A 42 1.23 0.10 -13.96
C SER A 42 0.63 1.50 -13.73
N ILE A 43 -0.69 1.63 -13.74
CA ILE A 43 -1.40 2.89 -13.45
C ILE A 43 -1.45 3.07 -11.94
N ASP A 44 -1.79 2.03 -11.20
CA ASP A 44 -1.83 2.05 -9.73
C ASP A 44 -0.46 2.39 -9.13
N ALA A 45 0.62 1.93 -9.78
CA ALA A 45 2.00 2.25 -9.38
C ALA A 45 2.24 3.78 -9.33
N LEU A 46 1.73 4.52 -10.32
CA LEU A 46 1.90 5.95 -10.40
C LEU A 46 1.08 6.66 -9.32
N GLU A 47 -0.16 6.22 -9.10
CA GLU A 47 -1.01 6.75 -8.04
C GLU A 47 -0.40 6.50 -6.65
N LEU A 48 0.17 5.32 -6.42
CA LEU A 48 0.88 5.01 -5.18
C LEU A 48 2.05 5.95 -4.92
N VAL A 49 2.84 6.30 -5.95
CA VAL A 49 3.95 7.26 -5.81
C VAL A 49 3.43 8.61 -5.34
N VAL A 50 2.37 9.12 -5.98
CA VAL A 50 1.75 10.41 -5.60
C VAL A 50 1.23 10.37 -4.16
N LEU A 51 0.52 9.30 -3.77
CA LEU A 51 0.00 9.12 -2.41
C LEU A 51 1.11 9.09 -1.35
N VAL A 52 2.23 8.41 -1.64
CA VAL A 52 3.38 8.35 -0.73
C VAL A 52 4.03 9.73 -0.61
N GLU A 53 4.21 10.45 -1.71
CA GLU A 53 4.75 11.81 -1.70
C GLU A 53 3.84 12.77 -0.92
N GLU A 54 2.51 12.68 -1.07
CA GLU A 54 1.59 13.53 -0.29
C GLU A 54 1.61 13.19 1.21
N ARG A 55 1.75 11.91 1.56
CA ARG A 55 1.61 11.45 2.95
C ARG A 55 2.88 11.57 3.79
N PHE A 56 4.06 11.45 3.18
CA PHE A 56 5.35 11.33 3.88
C PHE A 56 6.37 12.43 3.55
N ARG A 57 5.97 13.46 2.81
CA ARG A 57 6.80 14.64 2.56
C ARG A 57 6.97 15.55 3.78
#